data_AF-A0A7Y2DML5-F1
#
_entry.id   AF-A0A7Y2DML5-F1
#
_cell.length_a   1.000
_cell.length_b   1.000
_cell.length_c   1.000
_cell.angle_alpha   90.00
_cell.angle_beta   90.00
_cell.angle_gamma   90.00
#
_symmetry.space_group_name_H-M   'P 1'
#
loop_
_entity.id
_entity.type
_entity.pdbx_description
1 polymer ?
#
loop_
_entity_poly.entity_id
_entity_poly.type
_entity_poly.pdbx_seq_one_letter_code
_entity_poly.pdbx_strand_id
1 'polypeptide(L)'
;MIPFVGGYVAGARAKTRATAMGISAHAFEIDLRTMGEQDERAERLTLVVEAMWEILKRDGYTDADLENEIDAVMARRAEAAASAKGQPCPECGARIAAGRDMCQYCGRHVPVEPNPLGRLQT
;
A
#
# COMPACT_ATOMS: atom_id res chain seq x y z
N MET A 1 -2.78 -52.69 -24.21
CA MET A 1 -4.25 -52.57 -24.36
C MET A 1 -4.80 -51.77 -23.18
N ILE A 2 -4.94 -50.44 -23.31
CA ILE A 2 -5.86 -49.61 -22.50
C ILE A 2 -6.26 -48.39 -23.37
N PRO A 3 -7.50 -48.33 -23.90
CA PRO A 3 -8.07 -47.11 -24.45
C PRO A 3 -9.18 -46.61 -23.52
N PHE A 4 -8.98 -45.53 -22.75
CA PHE A 4 -10.11 -44.89 -22.04
C PHE A 4 -9.89 -43.42 -21.60
N VAL A 5 -9.16 -42.60 -22.37
CA VAL A 5 -8.98 -41.17 -22.03
C VAL A 5 -9.19 -40.27 -23.25
N GLY A 6 -10.38 -40.37 -23.88
CA GLY A 6 -10.74 -39.52 -25.03
C GLY A 6 -12.04 -38.71 -24.86
N GLY A 7 -12.92 -39.10 -23.94
CA GLY A 7 -14.30 -38.58 -23.92
C GLY A 7 -14.54 -37.33 -23.05
N TYR A 8 -13.71 -37.04 -22.06
CA TYR A 8 -14.06 -36.05 -21.02
C TYR A 8 -13.77 -34.58 -21.35
N VAL A 9 -13.05 -34.28 -22.43
CA VAL A 9 -12.55 -32.91 -22.70
C VAL A 9 -13.45 -32.10 -23.65
N ALA A 10 -14.41 -32.73 -24.33
CA ALA A 10 -15.25 -32.03 -25.32
C ALA A 10 -16.51 -31.36 -24.72
N GLY A 11 -17.05 -31.86 -23.60
CA GLY A 11 -18.30 -31.34 -23.00
C GLY A 11 -18.14 -30.11 -22.09
N ALA A 12 -16.92 -29.81 -21.64
CA ALA A 12 -16.69 -28.79 -20.60
C ALA A 12 -16.61 -27.35 -21.14
N ARG A 13 -16.34 -27.15 -22.44
CA ARG A 13 -16.04 -25.81 -23.00
C ARG A 13 -17.26 -24.94 -23.32
N ALA A 14 -18.45 -25.53 -23.48
CA ALA A 14 -19.65 -24.77 -23.86
C ALA A 14 -20.31 -24.07 -22.65
N LYS A 15 -20.28 -24.69 -21.46
CA LYS A 15 -20.89 -24.12 -20.24
C LYS A 15 -20.05 -23.04 -19.58
N THR A 16 -18.73 -23.02 -19.78
CA THR A 16 -17.83 -22.03 -19.16
C THR A 16 -17.97 -20.64 -19.77
N ARG A 17 -18.29 -20.51 -21.06
CA ARG A 17 -18.34 -19.21 -21.74
C ARG A 17 -19.51 -18.32 -21.26
N ALA A 18 -20.70 -18.90 -21.05
CA ALA A 18 -21.85 -18.14 -20.56
C ALA A 18 -21.64 -17.67 -19.11
N THR A 19 -21.06 -18.52 -18.25
CA THR A 19 -20.71 -18.15 -16.87
C THR A 19 -19.59 -17.11 -16.83
N ALA A 20 -18.58 -17.21 -17.70
CA ALA A 20 -17.50 -16.23 -17.79
C ALA A 20 -18.01 -14.83 -18.21
N MET A 21 -18.96 -14.75 -19.13
CA MET A 21 -19.57 -13.47 -19.55
C MET A 21 -20.45 -12.85 -18.44
N GLY A 22 -21.19 -13.67 -17.68
CA GLY A 22 -21.96 -13.19 -16.52
C GLY A 22 -21.07 -12.71 -15.36
N ILE A 23 -19.96 -13.40 -15.09
CA ILE A 23 -18.98 -12.97 -14.08
C ILE A 23 -18.32 -11.64 -14.47
N SER A 24 -18.00 -11.43 -15.77
CA SER A 24 -17.43 -10.15 -16.20
C SER A 24 -18.40 -8.98 -16.10
N ALA A 25 -19.70 -9.18 -16.32
CA ALA A 25 -20.69 -8.11 -16.17
C ALA A 25 -20.86 -7.70 -14.69
N HIS A 26 -20.97 -8.67 -13.78
CA HIS A 26 -21.07 -8.39 -12.35
C HIS A 26 -19.76 -7.85 -11.75
N ALA A 27 -18.59 -8.32 -12.21
CA ALA A 27 -17.31 -7.78 -11.79
C ALA A 27 -17.12 -6.32 -12.23
N PHE A 28 -17.55 -5.97 -13.44
CA PHE A 28 -17.50 -4.60 -13.97
C PHE A 28 -18.51 -3.67 -13.28
N GLU A 29 -19.71 -4.16 -12.96
CA GLU A 29 -20.71 -3.40 -12.22
C GLU A 29 -20.29 -3.12 -10.78
N ILE A 30 -19.61 -4.07 -10.13
CA ILE A 30 -18.98 -3.87 -8.81
C ILE A 30 -17.87 -2.81 -8.91
N ASP A 31 -17.01 -2.91 -9.94
CA ASP A 31 -15.91 -1.97 -10.16
C ASP A 31 -16.42 -0.53 -10.27
N LEU A 32 -17.40 -0.27 -11.16
CA LEU A 32 -17.99 1.06 -11.34
C LEU A 32 -18.66 1.62 -10.07
N ARG A 33 -19.36 0.77 -9.30
CA ARG A 33 -20.01 1.22 -8.06
C ARG A 33 -18.99 1.57 -6.98
N THR A 34 -17.92 0.78 -6.87
CA THR A 34 -16.83 1.07 -5.93
C THR A 34 -16.03 2.30 -6.33
N MET A 35 -15.86 2.56 -7.63
CA MET A 35 -15.24 3.80 -8.14
C MET A 35 -16.09 5.03 -7.80
N GLY A 36 -17.41 4.95 -7.98
CA GLY A 36 -18.32 6.05 -7.61
C GLY A 36 -18.29 6.37 -6.11
N GLU A 37 -18.30 5.34 -5.25
CA GLU A 37 -18.18 5.53 -3.80
C GLU A 37 -16.83 6.15 -3.37
N GLN A 38 -15.75 5.89 -4.12
CA GLN A 38 -14.45 6.50 -3.88
C GLN A 38 -14.43 7.97 -4.30
N ASP A 39 -15.06 8.30 -5.43
CA ASP A 39 -15.13 9.66 -5.95
C ASP A 39 -15.92 10.58 -5.02
N GLU A 40 -17.09 10.13 -4.55
CA GLU A 40 -17.90 10.88 -3.56
C GLU A 40 -17.14 11.14 -2.25
N ARG A 41 -16.32 10.17 -1.81
CA ARG A 41 -15.48 10.33 -0.62
C ARG A 41 -14.34 11.32 -0.87
N ALA A 42 -13.74 11.29 -2.07
CA ALA A 42 -12.68 12.21 -2.44
C ALA A 42 -13.21 13.65 -2.53
N GLU A 43 -14.36 13.87 -3.19
CA GLU A 43 -15.02 15.17 -3.26
C GLU A 43 -15.35 15.72 -1.87
N ARG A 44 -15.91 14.88 -0.99
CA ARG A 44 -16.20 15.27 0.40
C ARG A 44 -14.94 15.65 1.15
N LEU A 45 -13.85 14.91 0.99
CA LEU A 45 -12.57 15.23 1.63
C LEU A 45 -12.02 16.57 1.13
N THR A 46 -12.10 16.84 -0.18
CA THR A 46 -11.69 18.13 -0.76
C THR A 46 -12.45 19.29 -0.11
N LEU A 47 -13.79 19.20 -0.04
CA LEU A 47 -14.61 20.24 0.60
C LEU A 47 -14.25 20.47 2.07
N VAL A 48 -13.98 19.38 2.81
CA VAL A 48 -13.58 19.48 4.23
C VAL A 48 -12.22 20.15 4.37
N VAL A 49 -11.24 19.77 3.54
CA VAL A 49 -9.89 20.35 3.57
C VAL A 49 -9.92 21.83 3.19
N GLU A 50 -10.70 22.21 2.18
CA GLU A 50 -10.91 23.61 1.80
C GLU A 50 -11.55 24.41 2.93
N ALA A 51 -12.61 23.89 3.55
CA ALA A 51 -13.27 24.54 4.68
C ALA A 51 -12.32 24.69 5.88
N MET A 52 -11.50 23.68 6.17
CA MET A 52 -10.46 23.75 7.20
C MET A 52 -9.43 24.82 6.87
N TRP A 53 -9.01 24.94 5.61
CA TRP A 53 -8.04 25.95 5.18
C TRP A 53 -8.60 27.38 5.29
N GLU A 54 -9.86 27.58 4.92
CA GLU A 54 -10.53 28.88 5.09
C GLU A 54 -10.62 29.31 6.56
N ILE A 55 -10.78 28.36 7.49
CA ILE A 55 -10.74 28.66 8.93
C ILE A 55 -9.34 29.11 9.34
N LEU A 56 -8.29 28.40 8.92
CA LEU A 56 -6.91 28.74 9.25
C LEU A 56 -6.49 30.10 8.68
N LYS A 57 -6.90 30.43 7.44
CA LYS A 57 -6.63 31.75 6.88
C LYS A 57 -7.27 32.88 7.67
N ARG A 58 -8.45 32.67 8.26
CA ARG A 58 -9.08 33.66 9.16
C ARG A 58 -8.28 33.90 10.44
N ASP A 59 -7.55 32.88 10.89
CA ASP A 59 -6.64 32.97 12.04
C ASP A 59 -5.25 33.54 11.67
N GLY A 60 -5.03 33.90 10.40
CA GLY A 60 -3.84 34.61 9.93
C GLY A 60 -2.77 33.74 9.25
N TYR A 61 -3.06 32.46 8.99
CA TYR A 61 -2.15 31.59 8.24
C TYR A 61 -2.12 31.98 6.75
N THR A 62 -0.94 31.89 6.14
CA THR A 62 -0.71 32.20 4.73
C THR A 62 -0.48 30.93 3.91
N ASP A 63 -0.63 31.03 2.58
CA ASP A 63 -0.36 29.90 1.69
C ASP A 63 1.11 29.42 1.79
N ALA A 64 2.05 30.34 2.08
CA ALA A 64 3.44 29.99 2.33
C ALA A 64 3.63 29.13 3.60
N ASP A 65 2.82 29.36 4.64
CA ASP A 65 2.84 28.54 5.86
C ASP A 65 2.36 27.11 5.56
N LEU A 66 1.35 26.97 4.71
CA LEU A 66 0.86 25.66 4.26
C LEU A 66 1.91 24.90 3.45
N GLU A 67 2.56 25.57 2.50
CA GLU A 67 3.64 24.98 1.70
C GLU A 67 4.78 24.48 2.60
N ASN A 68 5.22 25.31 3.56
CA ASN A 68 6.24 24.94 4.54
C ASN A 68 5.82 23.73 5.39
N GLU A 69 4.55 23.67 5.83
CA GLU A 69 4.04 22.55 6.63
C GLU A 69 3.93 21.26 5.79
N ILE A 70 3.54 21.35 4.51
CA ILE A 70 3.53 20.21 3.59
C ILE A 70 4.95 19.64 3.44
N ASP A 71 5.94 20.50 3.23
CA ASP A 71 7.34 20.08 3.11
C ASP A 71 7.85 19.44 4.40
N ALA A 72 7.52 20.01 5.56
CA ALA A 72 7.87 19.44 6.86
C ALA A 72 7.24 18.05 7.08
N VAL A 73 5.97 17.87 6.69
CA VAL A 73 5.28 16.57 6.75
C VAL A 73 5.93 15.57 5.81
N MET A 74 6.27 15.96 4.58
CA MET A 74 6.95 15.10 3.61
C MET A 74 8.32 14.66 4.12
N ALA A 75 9.13 15.59 4.64
CA ALA A 75 10.44 15.30 5.21
C ALA A 75 10.35 14.28 6.36
N ARG A 76 9.44 14.51 7.31
CA ARG A 76 9.19 13.58 8.43
C ARG A 76 8.80 12.19 7.96
N ARG A 77 7.98 12.08 6.90
CA ARG A 77 7.60 10.78 6.31
C ARG A 77 8.78 10.12 5.61
N ALA A 78 9.62 10.88 4.91
CA ALA A 78 10.81 10.37 4.25
C ALA A 78 11.82 9.82 5.27
N GLU A 79 12.03 10.52 6.39
CA GLU A 79 12.86 10.06 7.51
C GLU A 79 12.31 8.78 8.13
N ALA A 80 10.99 8.73 8.42
CA ALA A 80 10.35 7.53 8.95
C ALA A 80 10.52 6.34 7.99
N ALA A 81 10.36 6.56 6.68
CA ALA A 81 10.59 5.55 5.66
C ALA A 81 12.08 5.13 5.56
N ALA A 82 13.02 6.06 5.75
CA ALA A 82 14.45 5.76 5.76
C ALA A 82 14.84 4.90 6.98
N SER A 83 14.33 5.26 8.16
CA SER A 83 14.53 4.48 9.39
C SER A 83 13.93 3.07 9.28
N ALA A 84 12.79 2.91 8.59
CA ALA A 84 12.17 1.61 8.34
C ALA A 84 12.97 0.72 7.35
N LYS A 85 13.81 1.30 6.48
CA LYS A 85 14.56 0.55 5.44
C LYS A 85 15.74 -0.26 5.97
N GLY A 86 16.01 -0.21 7.27
CA GLY A 86 17.04 -1.02 7.92
C GLY A 86 18.47 -0.63 7.56
N GLN A 87 19.41 -1.03 8.42
CA GLN A 87 20.84 -0.71 8.28
C GLN A 87 21.55 -1.63 7.28
N PRO A 88 22.57 -1.17 6.55
CA PRO A 88 23.40 -2.02 5.71
C PRO A 88 24.30 -2.94 6.55
N CYS A 89 24.48 -4.19 6.12
CA CYS A 89 25.42 -5.11 6.74
C CYS A 89 26.87 -4.66 6.46
N PRO A 90 27.75 -4.56 7.48
CA PRO A 90 29.14 -4.14 7.29
C PRO A 90 29.99 -5.15 6.50
N GLU A 91 29.54 -6.40 6.39
CA GLU A 91 30.29 -7.49 5.74
C GLU A 91 29.82 -7.76 4.31
N CYS A 92 28.51 -7.87 4.09
CA CYS A 92 27.96 -8.21 2.77
C CYS A 92 27.22 -7.06 2.07
N GLY A 93 27.04 -5.92 2.74
CA GLY A 93 26.33 -4.74 2.20
C GLY A 93 24.81 -4.90 2.09
N ALA A 94 24.24 -6.07 2.37
CA ALA A 94 22.79 -6.29 2.28
C ALA A 94 22.02 -5.51 3.36
N ARG A 95 20.81 -5.03 3.05
CA ARG A 95 19.96 -4.31 4.01
C ARG A 95 19.39 -5.27 5.04
N ILE A 96 19.60 -4.98 6.32
CA ILE A 96 19.12 -5.77 7.45
C ILE A 96 17.87 -5.12 8.00
N ALA A 97 16.77 -5.86 8.06
CA ALA A 97 15.52 -5.36 8.64
C ALA A 97 15.75 -4.83 10.07
N ALA A 98 15.09 -3.73 10.42
CA ALA A 98 15.21 -3.09 11.72
C ALA A 98 14.91 -4.07 12.88
N GLY A 99 15.66 -3.97 13.99
CA GLY A 99 15.49 -4.81 15.17
C GLY A 99 16.07 -6.24 15.09
N ARG A 100 16.91 -6.54 14.09
CA ARG A 100 17.63 -7.83 13.99
C ARG A 100 19.07 -7.67 14.46
N ASP A 101 19.57 -8.65 15.20
CA ASP A 101 20.94 -8.78 15.69
C ASP A 101 21.84 -9.62 14.78
N MET A 102 21.25 -10.20 13.73
CA MET A 102 21.93 -11.07 12.76
C MET A 102 21.50 -10.73 11.33
N CYS A 103 22.47 -10.70 10.42
CA CYS A 103 22.22 -10.51 9.00
C CYS A 103 21.51 -11.73 8.40
N GLN A 104 20.36 -11.52 7.77
CA GLN A 104 19.55 -12.56 7.12
C GLN A 104 20.21 -13.18 5.88
N TYR A 105 21.26 -12.52 5.35
CA TYR A 105 21.93 -12.93 4.12
C TYR A 105 23.27 -13.63 4.36
N CYS A 106 24.11 -13.10 5.27
CA CYS A 106 25.44 -13.65 5.52
C CYS A 106 25.62 -14.24 6.93
N GLY A 107 24.61 -14.15 7.81
CA GLY A 107 24.64 -14.75 9.15
C GLY A 107 25.56 -14.05 10.16
N ARG A 108 26.16 -12.91 9.82
CA ARG A 108 27.02 -12.14 10.75
C ARG A 108 26.17 -11.41 11.78
N HIS A 109 26.69 -11.29 13.00
CA HIS A 109 26.11 -10.41 14.01
C HIS A 109 26.30 -8.94 13.66
N VAL A 110 25.29 -8.14 13.96
CA VAL A 110 25.22 -6.72 13.61
C VAL A 110 24.71 -5.95 14.82
N PRO A 111 25.30 -4.81 15.19
CA PRO A 111 24.79 -3.99 16.29
C PRO A 111 23.33 -3.61 16.01
N VAL A 112 22.43 -3.94 16.94
CA VAL A 112 20.99 -3.73 16.76
C VAL A 112 20.67 -2.24 16.85
N GLU A 113 20.25 -1.62 15.74
CA GLU A 113 19.52 -0.36 15.81
C GLU A 113 18.09 -0.63 16.30
N PRO A 114 17.57 0.17 17.26
CA PRO A 114 16.26 -0.04 17.84
C PRO A 114 15.18 0.06 16.75
N ASN A 115 14.32 -0.95 16.68
CA ASN A 115 13.21 -0.99 15.74
C ASN A 115 12.22 0.17 16.04
N PRO A 116 11.97 1.11 15.10
CA PRO A 116 11.04 2.21 15.33
C PRO A 116 9.58 1.75 15.52
N LEU A 117 9.22 0.53 15.10
CA LEU A 117 7.89 -0.06 15.26
C LEU A 117 7.77 -1.01 16.46
N GLY A 118 8.84 -1.21 17.24
CA GLY A 118 8.86 -2.14 18.37
C GLY A 118 7.98 -1.75 19.57
N ARG A 119 7.34 -0.58 19.55
CA ARG A 119 6.47 -0.08 20.64
C ARG A 119 5.00 -0.48 20.53
N LEU A 120 4.59 -1.21 19.49
CA LEU A 120 3.19 -1.59 19.24
C LEU A 120 2.88 -3.07 19.51
N GLN A 121 3.75 -3.80 20.22
CA GLN A 121 3.51 -5.18 20.64
C GLN A 121 3.38 -5.26 22.16
N THR A 122 2.21 -4.90 22.68
CA THR A 122 1.72 -5.26 24.03
C THR A 122 0.30 -5.76 23.91
#